data_AF-A0A524M4I6-F1
#
_entry.id   AF-A0A524M4I6-F1
#
_cell.length_a   1.000
_cell.length_b   1.000
_cell.length_c   1.000
_cell.angle_alpha   90.00
_cell.angle_beta   90.00
_cell.angle_gamma   90.00
#
_symmetry.space_group_name_H-M   'P 1'
#
loop_
_entity.id
_entity.type
_entity.pdbx_description
1 polymer ?
#
loop_
_entity_poly.entity_id
_entity_poly.type
_entity_poly.pdbx_seq_one_letter_code
_entity_poly.pdbx_strand_id
1 'polypeptide(L)'
;MKEIRENDDSNENIEYHIQKMTPEERDAILKEFKLMTEEERDSILHEYHEEIGIRGNNESKPLRGKNLTKESDKISESNERTLDREYLEPRTIFSVDEGRRIRTELIKKLDGLTGINDIETRLGQLVFANEIRQWGDFENDLESASKFLQLPDLLKESNRVSEIASRLNIRTERVYSWIRDSTMPRVLNIVLSIPSEELKPGYKWLPLTVKGRSSFSRYIQVPSEISGEEDFTGILNQLETVDSPMMNEYEEKFGRMSKSTALMYLTGLYISDGSPVSHTTTQSVGLVSSTEYSWCDDLCHAFGYSLGKIGIFAHRIADKELTNSEGRIVQLQQWLSSTSPLLLYLGKVVLRIDSGAKTHSEINLNWIDKVPVSWRISLLQGITDGDGFVSNNWYVGISSKSHQEPIRQLLKSLGIQSNGYSGEVRITRKEDIKKIGDFMFKHALTRQDELQNLCKRIENVRKTPYFKEEIQLMISLRKKGISFGRISEVLWEQHEISRRPSSLAIRYSNLIS
;
A
#
# COMPACT_ATOMS: atom_id res chain seq x y z
N MET A 1 33.84 -20.54 15.49
CA MET A 1 33.72 -19.62 14.33
C MET A 1 34.02 -20.37 13.03
N LYS A 2 33.29 -21.44 12.77
CA LYS A 2 33.33 -22.25 11.55
C LYS A 2 31.92 -22.79 11.35
N GLU A 3 31.49 -22.80 10.08
CA GLU A 3 30.28 -23.43 9.52
C GLU A 3 28.94 -22.73 9.75
N ILE A 4 28.69 -21.69 8.95
CA ILE A 4 27.46 -21.59 8.13
C ILE A 4 27.94 -21.13 6.74
N ARG A 5 28.00 -22.06 5.78
CA ARG A 5 28.20 -21.80 4.35
C ARG A 5 27.26 -22.72 3.59
N GLU A 6 26.03 -22.27 3.40
CA GLU A 6 25.10 -22.76 2.36
C GLU A 6 24.15 -21.61 2.01
N ASN A 7 24.59 -20.78 1.05
CA ASN A 7 23.81 -19.97 0.09
C ASN A 7 24.73 -18.87 -0.48
N ASP A 8 25.61 -19.26 -1.41
CA ASP A 8 26.69 -18.38 -1.92
C ASP A 8 26.25 -17.44 -3.06
N ASP A 9 25.05 -17.58 -3.66
CA ASP A 9 24.62 -16.67 -4.74
C ASP A 9 23.74 -15.49 -4.25
N SER A 10 23.18 -15.54 -3.03
CA SER A 10 22.26 -14.50 -2.51
C SER A 10 22.92 -13.44 -1.63
N ASN A 11 24.02 -13.77 -0.95
CA ASN A 11 24.78 -12.83 -0.11
C ASN A 11 25.66 -11.87 -0.92
N GLU A 12 26.12 -12.28 -2.11
CA GLU A 12 26.97 -11.42 -2.95
C GLU A 12 26.25 -10.14 -3.42
N ASN A 13 24.92 -10.17 -3.59
CA ASN A 13 24.15 -9.00 -4.03
C ASN A 13 23.85 -7.99 -2.92
N ILE A 14 23.64 -8.46 -1.68
CA ILE A 14 23.47 -7.59 -0.51
C ILE A 14 24.82 -6.95 -0.17
N GLU A 15 25.93 -7.71 -0.20
CA GLU A 15 27.26 -7.16 -0.03
C GLU A 15 27.63 -6.15 -1.14
N TYR A 16 27.23 -6.39 -2.39
CA TYR A 16 27.46 -5.47 -3.50
C TYR A 16 26.72 -4.13 -3.35
N HIS A 17 25.48 -4.13 -2.86
CA HIS A 17 24.75 -2.88 -2.60
C HIS A 17 25.26 -2.16 -1.36
N ILE A 18 25.63 -2.90 -0.30
CA ILE A 18 26.25 -2.34 0.91
C ILE A 18 27.65 -1.76 0.62
N GLN A 19 28.39 -2.30 -0.35
CA GLN A 19 29.70 -1.78 -0.77
C GLN A 19 29.61 -0.44 -1.53
N LYS A 20 28.43 -0.05 -2.03
CA LYS A 20 28.20 1.24 -2.70
C LYS A 20 27.71 2.34 -1.78
N MET A 21 27.35 2.00 -0.54
CA MET A 21 26.91 2.96 0.47
C MET A 21 28.11 3.66 1.10
N THR A 22 27.92 4.91 1.51
CA THR A 22 28.87 5.59 2.38
C THR A 22 28.94 4.88 3.75
N PRO A 23 30.08 4.98 4.47
CA PRO A 23 30.19 4.40 5.81
C PRO A 23 29.07 4.86 6.75
N GLU A 24 28.66 6.13 6.65
CA GLU A 24 27.57 6.68 7.46
C GLU A 24 26.19 6.06 7.12
N GLU A 25 25.87 5.87 5.85
CA GLU A 25 24.63 5.20 5.41
C GLU A 25 24.60 3.74 5.84
N ARG A 26 25.73 3.03 5.72
CA ARG A 26 25.87 1.64 6.14
C ARG A 26 25.66 1.49 7.66
N ASP A 27 26.26 2.37 8.44
CA ASP A 27 26.14 2.34 9.90
C ASP A 27 24.72 2.72 10.37
N ALA A 28 24.05 3.65 9.68
CA ALA A 28 22.65 3.99 9.95
C ALA A 28 21.72 2.78 9.69
N ILE A 29 21.85 2.12 8.53
CA ILE A 29 21.05 0.95 8.17
C ILE A 29 21.34 -0.22 9.12
N LEU A 30 22.61 -0.49 9.44
CA LEU A 30 22.96 -1.56 10.39
C LEU A 30 22.48 -1.28 11.81
N LYS A 31 22.38 -0.02 12.21
CA LYS A 31 21.83 0.39 13.50
C LYS A 31 20.32 0.18 13.55
N GLU A 32 19.59 0.53 12.48
CA GLU A 32 18.15 0.22 12.36
C GLU A 32 17.90 -1.29 12.31
N PHE A 33 18.67 -2.02 11.50
CA PHE A 33 18.50 -3.48 11.34
C PHE A 33 18.75 -4.25 12.64
N LYS A 34 19.61 -3.74 13.53
CA LYS A 34 19.85 -4.31 14.87
C LYS A 34 18.73 -4.04 15.87
N LEU A 35 17.91 -3.01 15.63
CA LEU A 35 16.77 -2.67 16.49
C LEU A 35 15.47 -3.38 16.06
N MET A 36 15.46 -3.97 14.87
CA MET A 36 14.34 -4.74 14.34
C MET A 36 14.21 -6.11 14.99
N THR A 37 12.97 -6.55 15.19
CA THR A 37 12.60 -7.93 15.50
C THR A 37 12.96 -8.87 14.35
N GLU A 38 13.02 -10.17 14.64
CA GLU A 38 13.33 -11.19 13.63
C GLU A 38 12.27 -11.24 12.51
N GLU A 39 10.99 -11.05 12.85
CA GLU A 39 9.90 -10.99 11.87
C GLU A 39 9.98 -9.75 10.95
N GLU A 40 10.41 -8.60 11.47
CA GLU A 40 10.62 -7.38 10.66
C GLU A 40 11.79 -7.56 9.68
N ARG A 41 12.88 -8.18 10.14
CA ARG A 41 14.05 -8.48 9.28
C ARG A 41 13.70 -9.46 8.17
N ASP A 42 12.98 -10.53 8.49
CA ASP A 42 12.55 -11.52 7.51
C ASP A 42 11.58 -10.93 6.47
N SER A 43 10.69 -10.03 6.89
CA SER A 43 9.78 -9.32 5.98
C SER A 43 10.53 -8.44 4.99
N ILE A 44 11.50 -7.66 5.45
CA ILE A 44 12.31 -6.76 4.60
C ILE A 44 13.17 -7.55 3.62
N LEU A 45 13.82 -8.63 4.08
CA LEU A 45 14.63 -9.49 3.23
C LEU A 45 13.78 -10.17 2.14
N HIS A 46 12.58 -10.63 2.49
CA HIS A 46 11.66 -11.23 1.52
C HIS A 46 11.24 -10.22 0.43
N GLU A 47 10.91 -8.99 0.82
CA GLU A 47 10.51 -7.90 -0.09
C GLU A 47 11.67 -7.46 -1.01
N TYR A 48 12.88 -7.35 -0.47
CA TYR A 48 14.09 -7.02 -1.25
C TYR A 48 14.40 -8.07 -2.33
N HIS A 49 14.18 -9.36 -2.03
CA HIS A 49 14.36 -10.44 -2.99
C HIS A 49 13.30 -10.44 -4.10
N GLU A 50 12.05 -10.07 -3.80
CA GLU A 50 11.01 -9.92 -4.83
C GLU A 50 11.30 -8.72 -5.76
N GLU A 51 11.82 -7.60 -5.23
CA GLU A 51 12.10 -6.40 -6.03
C GLU A 51 13.25 -6.59 -7.03
N ILE A 52 14.31 -7.32 -6.64
CA ILE A 52 15.42 -7.68 -7.56
C ILE A 52 14.93 -8.62 -8.67
N GLY A 53 14.03 -9.56 -8.34
CA GLY A 53 13.40 -10.45 -9.32
C GLY A 53 12.56 -9.70 -10.37
N ILE A 54 11.96 -8.56 -10.00
CA ILE A 54 11.19 -7.69 -10.90
C ILE A 54 12.11 -6.84 -11.79
N ARG A 55 13.25 -6.35 -11.27
CA ARG A 55 14.22 -5.58 -12.08
C ARG A 55 14.93 -6.44 -13.13
N GLY A 56 15.19 -7.72 -12.84
CA GLY A 56 15.81 -8.65 -13.81
C GLY A 56 14.97 -8.93 -15.07
N ASN A 57 13.64 -8.71 -15.02
CA ASN A 57 12.74 -9.01 -16.15
C ASN A 57 12.39 -7.80 -17.02
N ASN A 58 12.73 -6.56 -16.61
CA ASN A 58 12.35 -5.34 -17.34
C ASN A 58 13.49 -4.73 -18.18
N GLU A 59 14.69 -5.31 -18.18
CA GLU A 59 15.79 -4.91 -19.05
C GLU A 59 16.32 -6.07 -19.91
N SER A 60 15.53 -6.49 -20.92
CA SER A 60 16.13 -7.14 -22.08
C SER A 60 15.34 -6.86 -23.36
N LYS A 61 15.86 -5.92 -24.17
CA LYS A 61 15.53 -5.86 -25.61
C LYS A 61 16.24 -7.03 -26.31
N PRO A 62 15.59 -7.75 -27.25
CA PRO A 62 16.22 -8.85 -27.94
C PRO A 62 17.19 -8.31 -29.01
N LEU A 63 18.50 -8.49 -28.80
CA LEU A 63 19.48 -8.37 -29.86
C LEU A 63 19.51 -9.66 -30.68
N ARG A 64 19.00 -9.56 -31.91
CA ARG A 64 19.14 -10.57 -32.96
C ARG A 64 20.62 -10.74 -33.35
N GLY A 65 21.08 -11.98 -33.28
CA GLY A 65 21.95 -12.60 -34.29
C GLY A 65 23.43 -12.62 -33.99
N LYS A 66 23.98 -13.83 -33.79
CA LYS A 66 24.95 -14.44 -34.71
C LYS A 66 25.22 -15.89 -34.32
N ASN A 67 25.18 -16.75 -35.34
CA ASN A 67 25.71 -18.11 -35.32
C ASN A 67 27.16 -18.11 -34.86
N LEU A 68 27.50 -18.93 -33.86
CA LEU A 68 28.83 -19.52 -33.75
C LEU A 68 28.68 -21.02 -33.48
N THR A 69 29.28 -21.75 -34.39
CA THR A 69 29.41 -23.20 -34.50
C THR A 69 30.34 -23.78 -33.42
N LYS A 70 30.05 -25.04 -33.08
CA LYS A 70 30.92 -26.13 -32.60
C LYS A 70 32.41 -25.81 -32.38
N GLU A 71 32.91 -26.19 -31.21
CA GLU A 71 33.98 -27.20 -30.98
C GLU A 71 34.68 -26.91 -29.63
N SER A 72 34.60 -27.85 -28.69
CA SER A 72 35.79 -28.41 -28.03
C SER A 72 35.38 -29.55 -27.09
N ASP A 73 35.91 -30.71 -27.45
CA ASP A 73 35.93 -31.95 -26.71
C ASP A 73 36.74 -31.86 -25.40
N LYS A 74 36.28 -32.66 -24.42
CA LYS A 74 37.04 -33.55 -23.51
C LYS A 74 38.02 -32.98 -22.47
N ILE A 75 38.17 -33.83 -21.43
CA ILE A 75 39.07 -33.79 -20.26
C ILE A 75 38.36 -33.12 -19.06
N SER A 76 38.09 -33.75 -17.91
CA SER A 76 38.63 -34.97 -17.29
C SER A 76 37.64 -35.55 -16.27
N GLU A 77 37.66 -36.87 -16.18
CA GLU A 77 37.11 -37.72 -15.13
C GLU A 77 37.66 -37.40 -13.71
N SER A 78 37.01 -38.02 -12.73
CA SER A 78 37.43 -38.29 -11.35
C SER A 78 37.09 -37.24 -10.28
N ASN A 79 35.90 -37.39 -9.70
CA ASN A 79 35.71 -37.46 -8.25
C ASN A 79 34.28 -37.96 -7.94
N GLU A 80 34.04 -39.25 -8.23
CA GLU A 80 32.93 -39.98 -7.60
C GLU A 80 33.27 -40.17 -6.12
N ARG A 81 32.78 -39.25 -5.29
CA ARG A 81 32.44 -39.58 -3.90
C ARG A 81 31.03 -40.15 -3.91
N THR A 82 30.96 -41.47 -3.96
CA THR A 82 29.81 -42.26 -3.52
C THR A 82 29.53 -41.93 -2.06
N LEU A 83 28.68 -40.92 -1.85
CA LEU A 83 27.90 -40.81 -0.63
C LEU A 83 26.83 -41.88 -0.73
N ASP A 84 27.02 -42.97 -0.01
CA ASP A 84 26.00 -43.97 0.29
C ASP A 84 24.82 -43.27 0.98
N ARG A 85 23.90 -42.72 0.18
CA ARG A 85 22.50 -42.56 0.58
C ARG A 85 21.92 -43.95 0.54
N GLU A 86 21.96 -44.66 1.66
CA GLU A 86 20.99 -45.70 1.95
C GLU A 86 19.60 -45.09 1.70
N TYR A 87 19.02 -45.37 0.54
CA TYR A 87 17.60 -45.22 0.30
C TYR A 87 16.91 -46.20 1.24
N LEU A 88 16.65 -45.75 2.46
CA LEU A 88 15.63 -46.33 3.33
C LEU A 88 14.34 -46.33 2.50
N GLU A 89 14.02 -47.47 1.87
CA GLU A 89 12.71 -47.67 1.28
C GLU A 89 11.70 -47.29 2.35
N PRO A 90 10.88 -46.25 2.13
CA PRO A 90 9.98 -45.78 3.15
C PRO A 90 9.06 -46.96 3.49
N ARG A 91 9.01 -47.33 4.78
CA ARG A 91 8.27 -48.51 5.27
C ARG A 91 6.86 -48.50 4.69
N THR A 92 6.59 -49.34 3.68
CA THR A 92 5.37 -49.36 2.87
C THR A 92 4.11 -49.75 3.65
N ILE A 93 4.27 -50.10 4.93
CA ILE A 93 3.22 -50.62 5.80
C ILE A 93 3.37 -49.99 7.20
N PHE A 94 2.31 -49.34 7.69
CA PHE A 94 2.21 -48.89 9.07
C PHE A 94 1.66 -50.00 9.97
N SER A 95 1.99 -49.96 11.27
CA SER A 95 1.25 -50.78 12.23
C SER A 95 -0.21 -50.33 12.32
N VAL A 96 -1.12 -51.23 12.70
CA VAL A 96 -2.56 -50.90 12.84
C VAL A 96 -2.77 -49.77 13.85
N ASP A 97 -2.01 -49.78 14.95
CA ASP A 97 -2.10 -48.75 15.99
C ASP A 97 -1.54 -47.40 15.52
N GLU A 98 -0.44 -47.41 14.76
CA GLU A 98 0.11 -46.20 14.13
C GLU A 98 -0.89 -45.59 13.13
N GLY A 99 -1.51 -46.41 12.27
CA GLY A 99 -2.54 -45.97 11.34
C GLY A 99 -3.77 -45.37 12.04
N ARG A 100 -4.24 -46.01 13.11
CA ARG A 100 -5.33 -45.47 13.95
C ARG A 100 -4.96 -44.13 14.59
N ARG A 101 -3.73 -44.00 15.12
CA ARG A 101 -3.25 -42.76 15.72
C ARG A 101 -3.21 -41.62 14.68
N ILE A 102 -2.58 -41.86 13.53
CA ILE A 102 -2.50 -40.90 12.42
C ILE A 102 -3.91 -40.48 11.99
N ARG A 103 -4.82 -41.43 11.80
CA ARG A 103 -6.21 -41.15 11.42
C ARG A 103 -6.90 -40.22 12.42
N THR A 104 -6.79 -40.51 13.71
CA THR A 104 -7.38 -39.67 14.77
C THR A 104 -6.78 -38.27 14.78
N GLU A 105 -5.46 -38.16 14.61
CA GLU A 105 -4.76 -36.87 14.51
C GLU A 105 -5.22 -36.08 13.27
N LEU A 106 -5.39 -36.73 12.12
CA LEU A 106 -5.88 -36.10 10.89
C LEU A 106 -7.33 -35.63 11.01
N ILE A 107 -8.24 -36.47 11.53
CA ILE A 107 -9.64 -36.08 11.74
C ILE A 107 -9.73 -34.87 12.66
N LYS A 108 -8.94 -34.85 13.74
CA LYS A 108 -8.87 -33.71 14.65
C LYS A 108 -8.35 -32.46 13.94
N LYS A 109 -7.29 -32.58 13.12
CA LYS A 109 -6.72 -31.46 12.36
C LYS A 109 -7.67 -30.91 11.30
N LEU A 110 -8.51 -31.76 10.69
CA LEU A 110 -9.45 -31.36 9.65
C LEU A 110 -10.65 -30.57 10.20
N ASP A 111 -10.83 -30.49 11.53
CA ASP A 111 -11.81 -29.60 12.17
C ASP A 111 -13.21 -29.68 11.54
N GLY A 112 -13.66 -30.92 11.26
CA GLY A 112 -14.98 -31.19 10.68
C GLY A 112 -15.10 -31.02 9.17
N LEU A 113 -14.03 -30.66 8.44
CA LEU A 113 -14.04 -30.67 6.97
C LEU A 113 -14.12 -32.10 6.43
N THR A 114 -15.13 -32.37 5.61
CA THR A 114 -15.41 -33.70 5.02
C THR A 114 -15.38 -33.71 3.50
N GLY A 115 -15.59 -32.56 2.85
CA GLY A 115 -15.59 -32.47 1.39
C GLY A 115 -15.24 -31.10 0.84
N ILE A 116 -15.20 -31.02 -0.50
CA ILE A 116 -14.92 -29.78 -1.24
C ILE A 116 -15.92 -28.67 -0.90
N ASN A 117 -17.19 -29.01 -0.67
CA ASN A 117 -18.21 -28.03 -0.31
C ASN A 117 -17.89 -27.32 1.02
N ASP A 118 -17.30 -28.02 1.98
CA ASP A 118 -16.90 -27.44 3.26
C ASP A 118 -15.72 -26.47 3.06
N ILE A 119 -14.76 -26.88 2.20
CA ILE A 119 -13.63 -26.03 1.79
C ILE A 119 -14.14 -24.75 1.13
N GLU A 120 -15.01 -24.85 0.12
CA GLU A 120 -15.54 -23.68 -0.60
C GLU A 120 -16.37 -22.77 0.30
N THR A 121 -17.17 -23.35 1.21
CA THR A 121 -17.95 -22.59 2.18
C THR A 121 -17.06 -21.78 3.10
N ARG A 122 -16.05 -22.42 3.69
CA ARG A 122 -15.13 -21.77 4.65
C ARG A 122 -14.19 -20.81 3.92
N LEU A 123 -13.72 -21.13 2.71
CA LEU A 123 -12.97 -20.19 1.85
C LEU A 123 -13.81 -18.96 1.49
N GLY A 124 -15.11 -19.13 1.19
CA GLY A 124 -16.04 -18.04 0.88
C GLY A 124 -16.21 -17.01 2.01
N GLN A 125 -15.86 -17.37 3.23
CA GLN A 125 -15.84 -16.47 4.38
C GLN A 125 -14.66 -15.48 4.35
N LEU A 126 -13.65 -15.69 3.51
CA LEU A 126 -12.54 -14.73 3.33
C LEU A 126 -12.96 -13.56 2.45
N VAL A 127 -12.42 -12.37 2.77
CA VAL A 127 -12.51 -11.19 1.90
C VAL A 127 -11.98 -11.52 0.50
N PHE A 128 -10.80 -12.13 0.42
CA PHE A 128 -10.07 -12.36 -0.82
C PHE A 128 -10.25 -13.76 -1.42
N ALA A 129 -11.41 -14.39 -1.17
CA ALA A 129 -11.69 -15.73 -1.66
C ALA A 129 -11.58 -15.84 -3.19
N ASN A 130 -12.01 -14.80 -3.92
CA ASN A 130 -11.99 -14.78 -5.38
C ASN A 130 -10.57 -14.67 -5.93
N GLU A 131 -9.71 -13.90 -5.28
CA GLU A 131 -8.30 -13.74 -5.63
C GLU A 131 -7.54 -15.05 -5.44
N ILE A 132 -7.85 -15.79 -4.37
CA ILE A 132 -7.28 -17.12 -4.13
C ILE A 132 -7.72 -18.10 -5.23
N ARG A 133 -8.99 -18.07 -5.65
CA ARG A 133 -9.50 -18.90 -6.76
C ARG A 133 -8.84 -18.60 -8.10
N GLN A 134 -8.31 -17.40 -8.27
CA GLN A 134 -7.61 -16.98 -9.50
C GLN A 134 -6.14 -17.41 -9.52
N TRP A 135 -5.63 -18.10 -8.49
CA TRP A 135 -4.28 -18.65 -8.53
C TRP A 135 -4.17 -19.71 -9.63
N GLY A 136 -3.09 -19.65 -10.41
CA GLY A 136 -2.89 -20.53 -11.57
C GLY A 136 -2.84 -22.03 -11.23
N ASP A 137 -2.62 -22.38 -9.97
CA ASP A 137 -2.56 -23.73 -9.42
C ASP A 137 -3.74 -24.06 -8.47
N PHE A 138 -4.76 -23.20 -8.36
CA PHE A 138 -5.88 -23.39 -7.43
C PHE A 138 -6.63 -24.71 -7.65
N GLU A 139 -6.98 -25.04 -8.90
CA GLU A 139 -7.71 -26.28 -9.23
C GLU A 139 -6.90 -27.53 -8.85
N ASN A 140 -5.58 -27.53 -9.10
CA ASN A 140 -4.70 -28.64 -8.73
C ASN A 140 -4.59 -28.77 -7.20
N ASP A 141 -4.57 -27.66 -6.49
CA ASP A 141 -4.58 -27.66 -5.02
C ASP A 141 -5.91 -28.14 -4.44
N LEU A 142 -7.03 -27.77 -5.07
CA LEU A 142 -8.36 -28.22 -4.66
C LEU A 142 -8.53 -29.72 -4.90
N GLU A 143 -8.04 -30.25 -6.03
CA GLU A 143 -7.98 -31.69 -6.28
C GLU A 143 -7.12 -32.40 -5.23
N SER A 144 -5.93 -31.83 -4.93
CA SER A 144 -5.03 -32.35 -3.90
C SER A 144 -5.68 -32.35 -2.52
N ALA A 145 -6.43 -31.29 -2.17
CA ALA A 145 -7.23 -31.20 -0.95
C ALA A 145 -8.34 -32.24 -0.88
N SER A 146 -9.09 -32.43 -1.97
CA SER A 146 -10.13 -33.46 -2.07
C SER A 146 -9.59 -34.87 -1.83
N LYS A 147 -8.41 -35.18 -2.40
CA LYS A 147 -7.71 -36.46 -2.17
C LYS A 147 -7.22 -36.58 -0.73
N PHE A 148 -6.74 -35.49 -0.13
CA PHE A 148 -6.32 -35.47 1.27
C PHE A 148 -7.50 -35.72 2.23
N LEU A 149 -8.69 -35.16 1.95
CA LEU A 149 -9.88 -35.37 2.78
C LEU A 149 -10.36 -36.84 2.80
N GLN A 150 -10.04 -37.61 1.77
CA GLN A 150 -10.34 -39.05 1.70
C GLN A 150 -9.34 -39.92 2.50
N LEU A 151 -8.17 -39.36 2.85
CA LEU A 151 -7.09 -40.10 3.52
C LEU A 151 -7.50 -40.74 4.86
N PRO A 152 -8.25 -40.07 5.77
CA PRO A 152 -8.65 -40.68 7.04
C PRO A 152 -9.53 -41.94 6.89
N ASP A 153 -10.36 -42.00 5.85
CA ASP A 153 -11.19 -43.17 5.58
C ASP A 153 -10.37 -44.29 4.95
N LEU A 154 -9.45 -43.97 4.05
CA LEU A 154 -8.53 -44.97 3.50
C LEU A 154 -7.59 -45.57 4.56
N LEU A 155 -7.15 -44.77 5.54
CA LEU A 155 -6.37 -45.26 6.68
C LEU A 155 -7.16 -46.18 7.62
N LYS A 156 -8.50 -46.16 7.56
CA LYS A 156 -9.36 -47.11 8.27
C LYS A 156 -9.36 -48.48 7.57
N GLU A 157 -9.23 -48.49 6.25
CA GLU A 157 -9.38 -49.67 5.40
C GLU A 157 -8.04 -50.35 5.08
N SER A 158 -6.95 -49.58 4.96
CA SER A 158 -5.62 -50.11 4.65
C SER A 158 -4.54 -49.41 5.47
N ASN A 159 -3.53 -50.19 5.87
CA ASN A 159 -2.31 -49.69 6.50
C ASN A 159 -1.12 -49.64 5.52
N ARG A 160 -1.34 -49.90 4.22
CA ARG A 160 -0.30 -49.89 3.18
C ARG A 160 -0.32 -48.59 2.40
N VAL A 161 0.79 -47.86 2.41
CA VAL A 161 0.89 -46.54 1.76
C VAL A 161 0.71 -46.64 0.25
N SER A 162 1.29 -47.66 -0.38
CA SER A 162 1.17 -47.90 -1.82
C SER A 162 -0.27 -48.18 -2.27
N GLU A 163 -1.06 -48.87 -1.44
CA GLU A 163 -2.47 -49.12 -1.73
C GLU A 163 -3.30 -47.84 -1.61
N ILE A 164 -3.09 -47.05 -0.54
CA ILE A 164 -3.72 -45.75 -0.35
C ILE A 164 -3.39 -44.82 -1.54
N ALA A 165 -2.10 -44.76 -1.93
CA ALA A 165 -1.63 -43.95 -3.05
C ALA A 165 -2.29 -44.37 -4.38
N SER A 166 -2.38 -45.68 -4.63
CA SER A 166 -3.07 -46.22 -5.81
C SER A 166 -4.56 -45.85 -5.84
N ARG A 167 -5.25 -45.89 -4.70
CA ARG A 167 -6.68 -45.54 -4.61
C ARG A 167 -6.93 -44.04 -4.81
N LEU A 168 -6.03 -43.19 -4.31
CA LEU A 168 -6.07 -41.74 -4.49
C LEU A 168 -5.52 -41.28 -5.85
N ASN A 169 -4.94 -42.20 -6.63
CA ASN A 169 -4.23 -41.91 -7.88
C ASN A 169 -3.16 -40.80 -7.69
N ILE A 170 -2.27 -41.00 -6.72
CA ILE A 170 -1.12 -40.13 -6.44
C ILE A 170 0.12 -40.96 -6.17
N ARG A 171 1.28 -40.29 -6.13
CA ARG A 171 2.56 -40.95 -5.81
C ARG A 171 2.64 -41.31 -4.32
N THR A 172 3.28 -42.44 -4.01
CA THR A 172 3.46 -42.95 -2.64
C THR A 172 4.15 -41.92 -1.74
N GLU A 173 5.13 -41.19 -2.28
CA GLU A 173 5.88 -40.15 -1.57
C GLU A 173 4.97 -39.02 -1.07
N ARG A 174 3.90 -38.71 -1.82
CA ARG A 174 2.92 -37.68 -1.42
C ARG A 174 2.06 -38.13 -0.25
N VAL A 175 1.64 -39.41 -0.23
CA VAL A 175 0.93 -39.97 0.93
C VAL A 175 1.85 -39.99 2.15
N TYR A 176 3.13 -40.33 1.96
CA TYR A 176 4.13 -40.22 3.03
C TYR A 176 4.26 -38.80 3.56
N SER A 177 4.40 -37.80 2.69
CA SER A 177 4.58 -36.41 3.15
C SER A 177 3.34 -35.90 3.88
N TRP A 178 2.14 -36.35 3.49
CA TRP A 178 0.89 -36.02 4.19
C TRP A 178 0.83 -36.62 5.59
N ILE A 179 1.30 -37.86 5.74
CA ILE A 179 1.22 -38.62 6.99
C ILE A 179 2.35 -38.25 7.95
N ARG A 180 3.60 -38.25 7.48
CA ARG A 180 4.80 -38.11 8.31
C ARG A 180 5.24 -36.66 8.48
N ASP A 181 5.31 -35.93 7.38
CA ASP A 181 5.79 -34.55 7.41
C ASP A 181 4.65 -33.57 7.77
N SER A 182 3.43 -34.09 7.94
CA SER A 182 2.22 -33.29 8.16
C SER A 182 2.04 -32.19 7.10
N THR A 183 2.54 -32.42 5.88
CA THR A 183 2.39 -31.47 4.78
C THR A 183 0.94 -31.50 4.31
N MET A 184 0.25 -30.37 4.44
CA MET A 184 -1.14 -30.28 4.02
C MET A 184 -1.25 -29.54 2.68
N PRO A 185 -2.21 -29.92 1.82
CA PRO A 185 -2.54 -29.11 0.65
C PRO A 185 -2.77 -27.64 1.01
N ARG A 186 -2.27 -26.74 0.17
CA ARG A 186 -2.25 -25.29 0.46
C ARG A 186 -3.64 -24.73 0.78
N VAL A 187 -4.65 -25.07 -0.03
CA VAL A 187 -6.03 -24.61 0.18
C VAL A 187 -6.58 -25.10 1.53
N LEU A 188 -6.26 -26.32 1.95
CA LEU A 188 -6.65 -26.82 3.28
C LEU A 188 -5.93 -26.05 4.39
N ASN A 189 -4.64 -25.75 4.26
CA ASN A 189 -3.93 -24.92 5.25
C ASN A 189 -4.59 -23.55 5.41
N ILE A 190 -4.96 -22.89 4.30
CA ILE A 190 -5.64 -21.60 4.33
C ILE A 190 -7.01 -21.73 5.00
N VAL A 191 -7.80 -22.73 4.62
CA VAL A 191 -9.16 -22.88 5.11
C VAL A 191 -9.19 -23.26 6.59
N LEU A 192 -8.26 -24.10 7.05
CA LEU A 192 -8.14 -24.48 8.45
C LEU A 192 -7.56 -23.36 9.32
N SER A 193 -6.83 -22.39 8.75
CA SER A 193 -6.42 -21.20 9.49
C SER A 193 -7.55 -20.19 9.69
N ILE A 194 -8.66 -20.32 8.95
CA ILE A 194 -9.84 -19.46 9.13
C ILE A 194 -10.47 -19.75 10.49
N PRO A 195 -10.65 -18.72 11.33
CA PRO A 195 -11.24 -18.89 12.65
C PRO A 195 -12.65 -19.51 12.56
N SER A 196 -12.97 -20.40 13.49
CA SER A 196 -14.26 -21.12 13.51
C SER A 196 -15.38 -20.33 14.20
N GLU A 197 -15.07 -19.17 14.78
CA GLU A 197 -16.09 -18.27 15.34
C GLU A 197 -17.07 -17.79 14.26
N GLU A 198 -18.32 -17.63 14.67
CA GLU A 198 -19.38 -17.16 13.78
C GLU A 198 -19.10 -15.72 13.31
N LEU A 199 -19.23 -15.50 12.00
CA LEU A 199 -19.14 -14.17 11.40
C LEU A 199 -20.41 -13.38 11.69
N LYS A 200 -20.24 -12.08 11.95
CA LYS A 200 -21.38 -11.16 11.94
C LYS A 200 -22.05 -11.18 10.55
N PRO A 201 -23.39 -11.01 10.46
CA PRO A 201 -24.06 -10.92 9.17
C PRO A 201 -23.46 -9.82 8.27
N GLY A 202 -23.08 -10.18 7.05
CA GLY A 202 -22.43 -9.27 6.09
C GLY A 202 -20.91 -9.09 6.25
N TYR A 203 -20.30 -9.74 7.26
CA TYR A 203 -18.86 -9.67 7.53
C TYR A 203 -18.12 -10.85 6.91
N LYS A 204 -16.80 -10.68 6.79
CA LYS A 204 -15.84 -11.65 6.29
C LYS A 204 -14.57 -11.60 7.13
N TRP A 205 -13.82 -12.69 7.08
CA TRP A 205 -12.51 -12.79 7.68
C TRP A 205 -11.46 -12.13 6.79
N LEU A 206 -10.67 -11.24 7.37
CA LEU A 206 -9.50 -10.62 6.75
C LEU A 206 -8.26 -11.06 7.56
N PRO A 207 -7.31 -11.81 6.96
CA PRO A 207 -6.02 -12.03 7.59
C PRO A 207 -5.27 -10.70 7.67
N LEU A 208 -4.53 -10.44 8.76
CA LEU A 208 -3.62 -9.29 8.83
C LEU A 208 -2.19 -9.67 8.40
N THR A 209 -1.86 -10.97 8.44
CA THR A 209 -0.53 -11.47 8.08
C THR A 209 -0.64 -12.61 7.09
N VAL A 210 0.15 -12.52 6.02
CA VAL A 210 0.29 -13.56 4.98
C VAL A 210 1.77 -13.88 4.83
N LYS A 211 2.16 -15.12 5.12
CA LYS A 211 3.54 -15.62 4.92
C LYS A 211 3.53 -16.58 3.73
N GLY A 212 4.20 -16.18 2.64
CA GLY A 212 4.16 -16.91 1.37
C GLY A 212 2.74 -17.04 0.81
N ARG A 213 2.45 -18.13 0.09
CA ARG A 213 1.12 -18.38 -0.51
C ARG A 213 0.18 -19.23 0.36
N SER A 214 0.63 -19.73 1.50
CA SER A 214 -0.06 -20.82 2.22
C SER A 214 -0.37 -20.54 3.68
N SER A 215 0.21 -19.49 4.28
CA SER A 215 0.07 -19.22 5.71
C SER A 215 -0.62 -17.88 5.94
N PHE A 216 -1.83 -17.95 6.49
CA PHE A 216 -2.67 -16.81 6.79
C PHE A 216 -2.89 -16.80 8.30
N SER A 217 -2.75 -15.64 8.93
CA SER A 217 -2.86 -15.53 10.39
C SER A 217 -3.31 -14.13 10.82
N ARG A 218 -3.61 -14.01 12.13
CA ARG A 218 -4.11 -12.79 12.79
C ARG A 218 -5.33 -12.23 12.08
N TYR A 219 -6.45 -12.93 12.22
CA TYR A 219 -7.68 -12.56 11.52
C TYR A 219 -8.47 -11.49 12.27
N ILE A 220 -9.10 -10.61 11.50
CA ILE A 220 -10.11 -9.68 11.97
C ILE A 220 -11.40 -9.86 11.15
N GLN A 221 -12.53 -9.54 11.75
CA GLN A 221 -13.79 -9.47 11.01
C GLN A 221 -13.94 -8.08 10.39
N VAL A 222 -14.19 -8.03 9.09
CA VAL A 222 -14.45 -6.80 8.35
C VAL A 222 -15.75 -6.93 7.55
N PRO A 223 -16.52 -5.85 7.38
CA PRO A 223 -17.72 -5.89 6.56
C PRO A 223 -17.36 -6.07 5.08
N SER A 224 -18.23 -6.75 4.33
CA SER A 224 -18.06 -6.92 2.88
C SER A 224 -18.27 -5.61 2.11
N GLU A 225 -18.95 -4.63 2.71
CA GLU A 225 -19.14 -3.27 2.20
C GLU A 225 -19.15 -2.29 3.37
N ILE A 226 -18.57 -1.10 3.20
CA ILE A 226 -18.59 -0.07 4.24
C ILE A 226 -19.89 0.74 4.16
N SER A 227 -20.61 0.78 5.28
CA SER A 227 -21.85 1.53 5.41
C SER A 227 -21.69 2.86 6.15
N GLY A 228 -20.72 2.99 7.06
CA GLY A 228 -20.52 4.22 7.86
C GLY A 228 -19.53 4.06 9.02
N GLU A 229 -19.67 4.91 10.05
CA GLU A 229 -18.74 5.00 11.19
C GLU A 229 -18.58 3.70 12.01
N GLU A 230 -19.67 2.97 12.25
CA GLU A 230 -19.65 1.76 13.08
C GLU A 230 -18.76 0.68 12.50
N ASP A 231 -18.79 0.52 11.17
CA ASP A 231 -17.95 -0.43 10.43
C ASP A 231 -16.47 -0.12 10.62
N PHE A 232 -16.07 1.13 10.38
CA PHE A 232 -14.68 1.56 10.59
C PHE A 232 -14.26 1.39 12.05
N THR A 233 -15.11 1.77 13.00
CA THR A 233 -14.81 1.64 14.44
C THR A 233 -14.63 0.17 14.81
N GLY A 234 -15.47 -0.72 14.28
CA GLY A 234 -15.35 -2.16 14.45
C GLY A 234 -14.03 -2.71 13.93
N ILE A 235 -13.57 -2.26 12.76
CA ILE A 235 -12.27 -2.63 12.19
C ILE A 235 -11.14 -2.12 13.10
N LEU A 236 -11.13 -0.82 13.41
CA LEU A 236 -10.03 -0.14 14.12
C LEU A 236 -9.82 -0.67 15.54
N ASN A 237 -10.88 -1.14 16.20
CA ASN A 237 -10.80 -1.74 17.54
C ASN A 237 -10.10 -3.11 17.54
N GLN A 238 -10.01 -3.78 16.38
CA GLN A 238 -9.33 -5.07 16.23
C GLN A 238 -7.87 -4.92 15.80
N LEU A 239 -7.46 -3.72 15.35
CA LEU A 239 -6.08 -3.45 14.93
C LEU A 239 -5.21 -3.05 16.12
N GLU A 240 -3.93 -3.39 16.06
CA GLU A 240 -2.92 -2.91 17.00
C GLU A 240 -2.10 -1.80 16.35
N THR A 241 -1.61 -0.87 17.16
CA THR A 241 -0.66 0.15 16.68
C THR A 241 0.74 -0.44 16.75
N VAL A 242 1.57 -0.15 15.74
CA VAL A 242 3.00 -0.48 15.76
C VAL A 242 3.65 0.20 16.96
N ASP A 243 4.31 -0.57 17.81
CA ASP A 243 5.08 -0.07 18.95
C ASP A 243 6.57 -0.04 18.56
N SER A 244 7.08 1.15 18.24
CA SER A 244 8.48 1.33 17.84
C SER A 244 9.01 2.71 18.24
N PRO A 245 10.35 2.89 18.38
CA PRO A 245 10.94 4.20 18.66
C PRO A 245 10.53 5.28 17.67
N MET A 246 10.49 4.93 16.38
CA MET A 246 10.05 5.81 15.29
C MET A 246 8.61 6.30 15.50
N MET A 247 7.70 5.43 15.99
CA MET A 247 6.32 5.83 16.29
C MET A 247 6.22 6.82 17.46
N ASN A 248 7.12 6.73 18.44
CA ASN A 248 7.20 7.72 19.52
C ASN A 248 7.72 9.06 19.01
N GLU A 249 8.74 9.06 18.15
CA GLU A 249 9.26 10.28 17.51
C GLU A 249 8.17 10.99 16.68
N TYR A 250 7.37 10.23 15.93
CA TYR A 250 6.23 10.78 15.21
C TYR A 250 5.13 11.34 16.12
N GLU A 251 4.86 10.68 17.25
CA GLU A 251 3.89 11.17 18.23
C GLU A 251 4.38 12.44 18.94
N GLU A 252 5.67 12.58 19.21
CA GLU A 252 6.27 13.83 19.70
C GLU A 252 6.18 14.95 18.66
N LYS A 253 6.45 14.65 17.39
CA LYS A 253 6.45 15.63 16.30
C LYS A 253 5.05 16.12 15.94
N PHE A 254 4.09 15.20 15.77
CA PHE A 254 2.75 15.51 15.25
C PHE A 254 1.66 15.52 16.32
N GLY A 255 2.02 15.17 17.56
CA GLY A 255 1.06 14.92 18.63
C GLY A 255 0.37 13.57 18.49
N ARG A 256 -0.41 13.25 19.52
CA ARG A 256 -1.18 12.00 19.58
C ARG A 256 -2.28 11.99 18.52
N MET A 257 -2.20 11.01 17.62
CA MET A 257 -3.20 10.79 16.58
C MET A 257 -4.08 9.57 16.91
N SER A 258 -5.40 9.69 16.75
CA SER A 258 -6.30 8.53 16.86
C SER A 258 -6.16 7.63 15.63
N LYS A 259 -6.49 6.33 15.78
CA LYS A 259 -6.49 5.38 14.66
C LYS A 259 -7.46 5.79 13.54
N SER A 260 -8.58 6.41 13.89
CA SER A 260 -9.57 6.87 12.91
C SER A 260 -9.08 8.05 12.09
N THR A 261 -8.47 9.05 12.73
CA THR A 261 -7.81 10.16 12.02
C THR A 261 -6.69 9.62 11.13
N ALA A 262 -5.85 8.72 11.65
CA ALA A 262 -4.78 8.09 10.87
C ALA A 262 -5.32 7.35 9.63
N LEU A 263 -6.34 6.50 9.80
CA LEU A 263 -6.94 5.76 8.69
C LEU A 263 -7.54 6.69 7.65
N MET A 264 -8.29 7.72 8.06
CA MET A 264 -8.91 8.66 7.13
C MET A 264 -7.88 9.50 6.40
N TYR A 265 -6.85 9.99 7.11
CA TYR A 265 -5.74 10.71 6.50
C TYR A 265 -4.99 9.83 5.48
N LEU A 266 -4.64 8.61 5.87
CA LEU A 266 -4.01 7.63 4.98
C LEU A 266 -4.88 7.31 3.76
N THR A 267 -6.20 7.17 3.94
CA THR A 267 -7.13 6.96 2.83
C THR A 267 -7.09 8.16 1.87
N GLY A 268 -6.95 9.38 2.38
CA GLY A 268 -6.81 10.58 1.56
C GLY A 268 -5.52 10.58 0.74
N LEU A 269 -4.40 10.22 1.38
CA LEU A 269 -3.12 10.02 0.69
C LEU A 269 -3.18 8.90 -0.35
N TYR A 270 -3.88 7.81 -0.03
CA TYR A 270 -4.11 6.71 -0.95
C TYR A 270 -4.86 7.20 -2.19
N ILE A 271 -5.79 8.16 -2.07
CA ILE A 271 -6.51 8.75 -3.21
C ILE A 271 -5.61 9.69 -4.03
N SER A 272 -4.74 10.49 -3.38
CA SER A 272 -3.84 11.44 -4.04
C SER A 272 -2.55 10.81 -4.56
N ASP A 273 -1.44 10.94 -3.84
CA ASP A 273 -0.09 10.54 -4.28
C ASP A 273 0.28 9.08 -3.97
N GLY A 274 -0.59 8.36 -3.25
CA GLY A 274 -0.38 6.96 -2.92
C GLY A 274 -0.25 6.09 -4.16
N SER A 275 0.83 5.30 -4.22
CA SER A 275 1.18 4.42 -5.34
C SER A 275 1.04 2.96 -4.89
N PRO A 276 -0.15 2.35 -5.05
CA PRO A 276 -0.36 0.97 -4.65
C PRO A 276 0.41 -0.02 -5.53
N VAL A 277 1.04 -1.01 -4.90
CA VAL A 277 1.60 -2.20 -5.56
C VAL A 277 0.83 -3.41 -5.04
N SER A 278 -0.05 -3.95 -5.88
CA SER A 278 -0.91 -5.08 -5.51
C SER A 278 -0.25 -6.42 -5.84
N HIS A 279 -0.28 -7.33 -4.88
CA HIS A 279 -0.09 -8.76 -5.07
C HIS A 279 -1.45 -9.44 -4.98
N THR A 280 -1.50 -10.78 -5.06
CA THR A 280 -2.80 -11.47 -5.16
C THR A 280 -3.68 -11.29 -3.93
N THR A 281 -3.11 -11.35 -2.72
CA THR A 281 -3.87 -11.24 -1.46
C THR A 281 -3.33 -10.16 -0.51
N THR A 282 -2.33 -9.41 -0.94
CA THR A 282 -1.70 -8.32 -0.18
C THR A 282 -1.45 -7.12 -1.09
N GLN A 283 -1.18 -5.97 -0.48
CA GLN A 283 -0.80 -4.77 -1.20
C GLN A 283 0.18 -3.97 -0.34
N SER A 284 1.18 -3.35 -0.96
CA SER A 284 1.94 -2.25 -0.36
C SER A 284 1.51 -0.92 -1.00
N VAL A 285 1.78 0.18 -0.32
CA VAL A 285 1.51 1.53 -0.81
C VAL A 285 2.80 2.32 -0.68
N GLY A 286 3.23 2.87 -1.81
CA GLY A 286 4.34 3.81 -1.86
C GLY A 286 3.87 5.26 -1.79
N LEU A 287 4.73 6.13 -1.28
CA LEU A 287 4.58 7.58 -1.39
C LEU A 287 5.89 8.16 -1.93
N VAL A 288 5.78 8.98 -2.97
CA VAL A 288 6.93 9.66 -3.57
C VAL A 288 6.72 11.16 -3.44
N SER A 289 7.67 11.85 -2.84
CA SER A 289 7.60 13.29 -2.64
C SER A 289 8.92 13.97 -2.99
N SER A 290 8.87 15.27 -3.29
CA SER A 290 10.08 16.06 -3.58
C SER A 290 10.87 16.32 -2.29
N THR A 291 12.19 16.42 -2.39
CA THR A 291 13.03 16.91 -1.27
C THR A 291 13.19 18.43 -1.28
N GLU A 292 12.70 19.11 -2.33
CA GLU A 292 12.85 20.56 -2.48
C GLU A 292 12.01 21.37 -1.48
N TYR A 293 10.94 20.78 -0.95
CA TYR A 293 10.05 21.44 0.01
C TYR A 293 10.14 20.77 1.37
N SER A 294 10.37 21.55 2.42
CA SER A 294 10.49 21.04 3.80
C SER A 294 9.26 20.27 4.25
N TRP A 295 8.06 20.68 3.82
CA TRP A 295 6.82 20.00 4.18
C TRP A 295 6.66 18.61 3.56
N CYS A 296 7.43 18.26 2.53
CA CYS A 296 7.38 16.92 1.95
C CYS A 296 7.97 15.85 2.90
N ASP A 297 8.95 16.23 3.73
CA ASP A 297 9.45 15.37 4.81
C ASP A 297 8.37 15.14 5.87
N ASP A 298 7.66 16.20 6.27
CA ASP A 298 6.54 16.09 7.21
C ASP A 298 5.42 15.20 6.67
N LEU A 299 5.12 15.30 5.37
CA LEU A 299 4.14 14.45 4.69
C LEU A 299 4.54 12.97 4.74
N CYS A 300 5.81 12.66 4.44
CA CYS A 300 6.33 11.29 4.46
C CYS A 300 6.33 10.68 5.87
N HIS A 301 6.74 11.46 6.87
CA HIS A 301 6.67 11.04 8.27
C HIS A 301 5.22 10.86 8.74
N ALA A 302 4.29 11.73 8.33
CA ALA A 302 2.87 11.60 8.63
C ALA A 302 2.24 10.36 7.98
N PHE A 303 2.69 10.00 6.76
CA PHE A 303 2.32 8.77 6.08
C PHE A 303 2.75 7.53 6.89
N GLY A 304 4.03 7.47 7.29
CA GLY A 304 4.56 6.40 8.14
C GLY A 304 3.83 6.31 9.49
N TYR A 305 3.59 7.45 10.14
CA TYR A 305 2.86 7.49 11.40
C TYR A 305 1.42 6.98 11.26
N SER A 306 0.73 7.37 10.18
CA SER A 306 -0.66 6.97 9.94
C SER A 306 -0.79 5.47 9.68
N LEU A 307 0.15 4.89 8.90
CA LEU A 307 0.25 3.45 8.72
C LEU A 307 0.54 2.72 10.02
N GLY A 308 1.50 3.22 10.81
CA GLY A 308 1.86 2.61 12.10
C GLY A 308 0.69 2.61 13.09
N LYS A 309 -0.15 3.65 13.10
CA LYS A 309 -1.37 3.67 13.94
C LYS A 309 -2.35 2.54 13.62
N ILE A 310 -2.39 2.06 12.38
CA ILE A 310 -3.23 0.93 11.95
C ILE A 310 -2.46 -0.40 11.83
N GLY A 311 -1.25 -0.49 12.39
CA GLY A 311 -0.50 -1.74 12.51
C GLY A 311 0.34 -2.10 11.28
N ILE A 312 0.65 -1.13 10.41
CA ILE A 312 1.43 -1.35 9.20
C ILE A 312 2.72 -0.54 9.29
N PHE A 313 3.86 -1.17 9.04
CA PHE A 313 5.14 -0.48 9.04
C PHE A 313 5.37 0.24 7.71
N ALA A 314 6.09 1.35 7.73
CA ALA A 314 6.53 2.05 6.54
C ALA A 314 7.92 2.65 6.77
N HIS A 315 8.74 2.65 5.73
CA HIS A 315 10.10 3.19 5.79
C HIS A 315 10.49 3.85 4.47
N ARG A 316 11.53 4.69 4.52
CA ARG A 316 12.17 5.26 3.33
C ARG A 316 13.01 4.18 2.67
N ILE A 317 12.78 3.92 1.39
CA ILE A 317 13.49 2.88 0.64
C ILE A 317 14.68 3.43 -0.14
N ALA A 318 14.50 4.56 -0.82
CA ALA A 318 15.51 5.15 -1.68
C ALA A 318 15.18 6.59 -2.03
N ASP A 319 16.21 7.35 -2.38
CA ASP A 319 16.07 8.63 -3.06
C ASP A 319 16.27 8.43 -4.56
N LYS A 320 15.54 9.22 -5.34
CA LYS A 320 15.59 9.17 -6.80
C LYS A 320 15.75 10.57 -7.36
N GLU A 321 16.65 10.71 -8.33
CA GLU A 321 16.75 11.90 -9.15
C GLU A 321 15.94 11.72 -10.43
N LEU A 322 15.09 12.70 -10.75
CA LEU A 322 14.38 12.79 -12.02
C LEU A 322 14.73 14.09 -12.72
N THR A 323 15.17 13.99 -13.96
CA THR A 323 15.28 15.15 -14.85
C THR A 323 13.90 15.43 -15.44
N ASN A 324 13.33 16.59 -15.13
CA ASN A 324 12.04 17.01 -15.67
C ASN A 324 12.16 17.37 -17.17
N SER A 325 11.04 17.66 -17.82
CA SER A 325 11.00 18.04 -19.25
C SER A 325 11.78 19.31 -19.59
N GLU A 326 12.14 20.12 -18.60
CA GLU A 326 12.89 21.37 -18.73
C GLU A 326 14.40 21.18 -18.47
N GLY A 327 14.85 19.94 -18.22
CA GLY A 327 16.26 19.64 -17.93
C GLY A 327 16.68 19.89 -16.48
N ARG A 328 15.75 20.25 -15.59
CA ARG A 328 16.02 20.43 -14.16
C ARG A 328 15.99 19.09 -13.44
N ILE A 329 17.01 18.84 -12.63
CA ILE A 329 17.07 17.68 -11.73
C ILE A 329 16.20 17.95 -10.52
N VAL A 330 15.26 17.07 -10.24
CA VAL A 330 14.40 17.06 -9.05
C VAL A 330 14.78 15.85 -8.23
N GLN A 331 15.10 16.07 -6.96
CA GLN A 331 15.35 15.01 -6.00
C GLN A 331 14.04 14.59 -5.33
N LEU A 332 13.81 13.28 -5.29
CA LEU A 332 12.61 12.66 -4.75
C LEU A 332 13.01 11.70 -3.64
N GLN A 333 12.22 11.66 -2.58
CA GLN A 333 12.29 10.62 -1.55
C GLN A 333 11.16 9.63 -1.77
N GLN A 334 11.43 8.35 -1.54
CA GLN A 334 10.46 7.27 -1.70
C GLN A 334 10.26 6.53 -0.40
N TRP A 335 9.01 6.42 0.00
CA TRP A 335 8.56 5.68 1.17
C TRP A 335 7.70 4.51 0.71
N LEU A 336 7.81 3.37 1.39
CA LEU A 336 7.04 2.17 1.08
C LEU A 336 6.54 1.53 2.37
N SER A 337 5.26 1.14 2.37
CA SER A 337 4.69 0.33 3.44
C SER A 337 5.05 -1.14 3.29
N SER A 338 5.13 -1.88 4.39
CA SER A 338 5.11 -3.34 4.34
C SER A 338 3.85 -3.84 3.63
N THR A 339 3.93 -4.97 2.92
CA THR A 339 2.76 -5.57 2.27
C THR A 339 1.71 -5.97 3.31
N SER A 340 0.44 -5.67 3.04
CA SER A 340 -0.66 -5.94 3.98
C SER A 340 -1.96 -6.29 3.23
N PRO A 341 -2.69 -7.33 3.67
CA PRO A 341 -4.06 -7.58 3.20
C PRO A 341 -5.02 -6.44 3.57
N LEU A 342 -4.75 -5.69 4.64
CA LEU A 342 -5.58 -4.55 5.04
C LEU A 342 -5.53 -3.43 4.00
N LEU A 343 -4.36 -3.13 3.41
CA LEU A 343 -4.25 -2.14 2.34
C LEU A 343 -5.04 -2.56 1.11
N LEU A 344 -4.97 -3.84 0.74
CA LEU A 344 -5.75 -4.40 -0.36
C LEU A 344 -7.26 -4.28 -0.09
N TYR A 345 -7.68 -4.50 1.16
CA TYR A 345 -9.07 -4.30 1.59
C TYR A 345 -9.49 -2.82 1.48
N LEU A 346 -8.64 -1.88 1.90
CA LEU A 346 -8.91 -0.44 1.75
C LEU A 346 -9.07 -0.06 0.28
N GLY A 347 -8.18 -0.51 -0.60
CA GLY A 347 -8.30 -0.26 -2.03
C GLY A 347 -9.58 -0.85 -2.63
N LYS A 348 -9.82 -2.15 -2.44
CA LYS A 348 -10.89 -2.87 -3.13
C LYS A 348 -12.28 -2.68 -2.52
N VAL A 349 -12.39 -2.71 -1.20
CA VAL A 349 -13.69 -2.70 -0.52
C VAL A 349 -14.09 -1.28 -0.12
N VAL A 350 -13.16 -0.51 0.45
CA VAL A 350 -13.47 0.84 0.95
C VAL A 350 -13.53 1.86 -0.19
N LEU A 351 -12.60 1.80 -1.14
CA LEU A 351 -12.50 2.76 -2.25
C LEU A 351 -13.04 2.24 -3.58
N ARG A 352 -13.27 0.92 -3.71
CA ARG A 352 -13.69 0.24 -4.96
C ARG A 352 -12.71 0.43 -6.12
N ILE A 353 -11.41 0.47 -5.81
CA ILE A 353 -10.34 0.56 -6.79
C ILE A 353 -9.93 -0.85 -7.21
N ASP A 354 -9.94 -1.09 -8.52
CA ASP A 354 -9.45 -2.35 -9.08
C ASP A 354 -7.92 -2.44 -8.93
N SER A 355 -7.45 -3.62 -8.53
CA SER A 355 -6.04 -3.95 -8.38
C SER A 355 -5.34 -3.93 -9.75
N GLY A 356 -4.88 -2.75 -10.18
CA GLY A 356 -4.10 -2.59 -11.41
C GLY A 356 -4.20 -1.21 -12.08
N ALA A 357 -5.19 -0.38 -11.73
CA ALA A 357 -5.42 0.88 -12.45
C ALA A 357 -6.04 1.99 -11.60
N LYS A 358 -5.44 2.36 -10.46
CA LYS A 358 -5.91 3.47 -9.60
C LYS A 358 -6.33 4.71 -10.40
N THR A 359 -5.49 5.13 -11.36
CA THR A 359 -5.72 6.31 -12.22
C THR A 359 -7.01 6.23 -13.06
N HIS A 360 -7.52 5.03 -13.32
CA HIS A 360 -8.70 4.80 -14.16
C HIS A 360 -9.92 4.28 -13.40
N SER A 361 -9.75 3.83 -12.16
CA SER A 361 -10.85 3.35 -11.33
C SER A 361 -11.71 4.51 -10.79
N GLU A 362 -13.02 4.32 -10.81
CA GLU A 362 -13.94 5.24 -10.14
C GLU A 362 -13.87 5.01 -8.62
N ILE A 363 -13.58 6.06 -7.87
CA ILE A 363 -13.52 5.97 -6.40
C ILE A 363 -14.94 6.12 -5.86
N ASN A 364 -15.34 5.24 -4.96
CA ASN A 364 -16.65 5.31 -4.31
C ASN A 364 -16.53 5.77 -2.85
N LEU A 365 -17.19 6.87 -2.51
CA LEU A 365 -17.25 7.43 -1.16
C LEU A 365 -18.69 7.51 -0.63
N ASN A 366 -19.56 6.57 -0.97
CA ASN A 366 -20.98 6.59 -0.56
C ASN A 366 -21.22 6.57 0.96
N TRP A 367 -20.20 6.20 1.74
CA TRP A 367 -20.21 6.20 3.19
C TRP A 367 -19.81 7.55 3.81
N ILE A 368 -19.32 8.52 3.02
CA ILE A 368 -18.67 9.73 3.54
C ILE A 368 -19.60 10.64 4.36
N ASP A 369 -20.87 10.71 3.99
CA ASP A 369 -21.87 11.52 4.71
C ASP A 369 -22.27 10.88 6.06
N LYS A 370 -21.90 9.62 6.28
CA LYS A 370 -22.25 8.81 7.46
C LYS A 370 -21.09 8.64 8.44
N VAL A 371 -20.01 9.41 8.27
CA VAL A 371 -18.88 9.45 9.21
C VAL A 371 -18.73 10.85 9.85
N PRO A 372 -18.09 10.95 11.03
CA PRO A 372 -17.91 12.23 11.72
C PRO A 372 -17.25 13.29 10.85
N VAL A 373 -17.58 14.57 11.11
CA VAL A 373 -16.98 15.71 10.39
C VAL A 373 -15.45 15.70 10.51
N SER A 374 -14.91 15.35 11.67
CA SER A 374 -13.46 15.26 11.89
C SER A 374 -12.77 14.22 11.00
N TRP A 375 -13.45 13.12 10.68
CA TRP A 375 -12.94 12.07 9.80
C TRP A 375 -12.92 12.52 8.35
N ARG A 376 -13.99 13.21 7.92
CA ARG A 376 -14.06 13.83 6.59
C ARG A 376 -13.00 14.91 6.39
N ILE A 377 -12.76 15.73 7.43
CA ILE A 377 -11.67 16.70 7.44
C ILE A 377 -10.33 15.98 7.28
N SER A 378 -10.09 14.92 8.05
CA SER A 378 -8.84 14.14 7.97
C SER A 378 -8.65 13.49 6.60
N LEU A 379 -9.72 12.98 5.99
CA LEU A 379 -9.70 12.46 4.62
C LEU A 379 -9.34 13.55 3.62
N LEU A 380 -9.98 14.73 3.73
CA LEU A 380 -9.67 15.88 2.88
C LEU A 380 -8.21 16.30 3.03
N GLN A 381 -7.70 16.36 4.26
CA GLN A 381 -6.31 16.71 4.57
C GLN A 381 -5.30 15.76 3.91
N GLY A 382 -5.58 14.44 3.88
CA GLY A 382 -4.73 13.50 3.15
C GLY A 382 -4.73 13.74 1.65
N ILE A 383 -5.89 14.08 1.08
CA ILE A 383 -5.99 14.40 -0.36
C ILE A 383 -5.23 15.69 -0.67
N THR A 384 -5.42 16.74 0.12
CA THR A 384 -4.87 18.08 -0.13
C THR A 384 -3.40 18.19 0.19
N ASP A 385 -2.88 17.49 1.20
CA ASP A 385 -1.44 17.47 1.46
C ASP A 385 -0.66 16.90 0.26
N GLY A 386 -1.24 15.95 -0.49
CA GLY A 386 -0.70 15.50 -1.78
C GLY A 386 -1.02 16.46 -2.92
N ASP A 387 -2.29 16.46 -3.36
CA ASP A 387 -2.74 17.09 -4.62
C ASP A 387 -3.29 18.53 -4.48
N GLY A 388 -3.37 19.05 -3.26
CA GLY A 388 -3.94 20.36 -2.98
C GLY A 388 -3.01 21.52 -3.32
N PHE A 389 -3.58 22.66 -3.72
CA PHE A 389 -2.82 23.87 -4.02
C PHE A 389 -3.61 25.14 -3.75
N VAL A 390 -2.88 26.25 -3.56
CA VAL A 390 -3.42 27.60 -3.42
C VAL A 390 -3.05 28.39 -4.68
N SER A 391 -4.02 29.03 -5.31
CA SER A 391 -3.79 29.81 -6.53
C SER A 391 -3.76 31.30 -6.28
N ASN A 392 -2.78 31.95 -6.90
CA ASN A 392 -2.59 33.40 -6.94
C ASN A 392 -3.78 34.12 -7.61
N ASN A 393 -4.65 33.37 -8.31
CA ASN A 393 -5.90 33.84 -8.90
C ASN A 393 -7.10 33.82 -7.94
N TRP A 394 -6.84 33.69 -6.63
CA TRP A 394 -7.84 33.73 -5.55
C TRP A 394 -8.82 32.56 -5.59
N TYR A 395 -8.27 31.37 -5.76
CA TYR A 395 -8.99 30.13 -5.53
C TYR A 395 -8.03 29.11 -4.95
N VAL A 396 -8.60 28.02 -4.46
CA VAL A 396 -7.88 26.86 -3.93
C VAL A 396 -8.42 25.64 -4.66
N GLY A 397 -7.58 24.63 -4.84
CA GLY A 397 -7.99 23.48 -5.59
C GLY A 397 -7.26 22.21 -5.21
N ILE A 398 -7.77 21.12 -5.79
CA ILE A 398 -7.20 19.78 -5.71
C ILE A 398 -7.00 19.31 -7.14
N SER A 399 -5.76 18.98 -7.50
CA SER A 399 -5.43 18.46 -8.82
C SER A 399 -5.97 17.04 -8.96
N SER A 400 -6.91 16.80 -9.87
CA SER A 400 -7.46 15.47 -10.11
C SER A 400 -8.15 15.40 -11.46
N LYS A 401 -7.72 14.44 -12.30
CA LYS A 401 -8.35 14.17 -13.61
C LYS A 401 -9.49 13.15 -13.49
N SER A 402 -9.28 12.10 -12.70
CA SER A 402 -10.13 10.90 -12.64
C SER A 402 -11.12 10.90 -11.46
N HIS A 403 -10.87 11.66 -10.40
CA HIS A 403 -11.60 11.53 -9.13
C HIS A 403 -12.31 12.81 -8.70
N GLN A 404 -12.71 13.66 -9.65
CA GLN A 404 -13.33 14.95 -9.34
C GLN A 404 -14.66 14.82 -8.59
N GLU A 405 -15.55 13.90 -9.00
CA GLU A 405 -16.88 13.79 -8.39
C GLU A 405 -16.82 13.31 -6.93
N PRO A 406 -16.06 12.26 -6.57
CA PRO A 406 -15.88 11.87 -5.16
C PRO A 406 -15.29 13.00 -4.30
N ILE A 407 -14.31 13.76 -4.81
CA ILE A 407 -13.74 14.92 -4.10
C ILE A 407 -14.80 16.01 -3.90
N ARG A 408 -15.63 16.29 -4.91
CA ARG A 408 -16.73 17.25 -4.80
C ARG A 408 -17.80 16.80 -3.82
N GLN A 409 -18.12 15.50 -3.77
CA GLN A 409 -19.02 14.92 -2.77
C GLN A 409 -18.46 15.11 -1.35
N LEU A 410 -17.18 14.83 -1.13
CA LEU A 410 -16.50 15.07 0.15
C LEU A 410 -16.59 16.54 0.57
N LEU A 411 -16.25 17.48 -0.32
CA LEU A 411 -16.35 18.92 -0.06
C LEU A 411 -17.78 19.35 0.25
N LYS A 412 -18.75 18.86 -0.53
CA LYS A 412 -20.18 19.13 -0.31
C LYS A 412 -20.65 18.60 1.04
N SER A 413 -20.19 17.43 1.48
CA SER A 413 -20.51 16.87 2.80
C SER A 413 -20.05 17.77 3.94
N LEU A 414 -18.94 18.49 3.74
CA LEU A 414 -18.38 19.48 4.65
C LEU A 414 -19.06 20.86 4.49
N GLY A 415 -20.05 20.98 3.61
CA GLY A 415 -20.74 22.23 3.29
C GLY A 415 -19.84 23.24 2.61
N ILE A 416 -19.01 22.79 1.66
CA ILE A 416 -18.11 23.60 0.82
C ILE A 416 -18.57 23.43 -0.62
N GLN A 417 -18.75 24.53 -1.35
CA GLN A 417 -19.09 24.45 -2.77
C GLN A 417 -17.86 24.45 -3.66
N SER A 418 -17.84 23.53 -4.61
CA SER A 418 -16.74 23.36 -5.54
C SER A 418 -17.21 23.00 -6.94
N ASN A 419 -16.39 23.36 -7.92
CA ASN A 419 -16.64 23.14 -9.34
C ASN A 419 -15.51 22.29 -9.93
N GLY A 420 -15.85 21.35 -10.81
CA GLY A 420 -14.87 20.62 -11.61
C GLY A 420 -14.40 21.46 -12.79
N TYR A 421 -13.10 21.44 -13.04
CA TYR A 421 -12.44 22.04 -14.20
C TYR A 421 -11.49 21.01 -14.82
N SER A 422 -10.92 21.29 -16.00
CA SER A 422 -10.04 20.34 -16.70
C SER A 422 -8.82 19.95 -15.84
N GLY A 423 -8.91 18.80 -15.18
CA GLY A 423 -7.87 18.25 -14.31
C GLY A 423 -7.84 18.75 -12.85
N GLU A 424 -8.88 19.43 -12.35
CA GLU A 424 -8.88 19.94 -10.98
C GLU A 424 -10.30 20.17 -10.42
N VAL A 425 -10.42 20.15 -9.09
CA VAL A 425 -11.61 20.61 -8.36
C VAL A 425 -11.28 21.94 -7.68
N ARG A 426 -12.03 23.02 -7.99
CA ARG A 426 -11.78 24.36 -7.47
C ARG A 426 -12.84 24.83 -6.48
N ILE A 427 -12.39 25.51 -5.44
CA ILE A 427 -13.21 26.25 -4.48
C ILE A 427 -12.93 27.74 -4.68
N THR A 428 -13.95 28.48 -5.10
CA THR A 428 -13.83 29.89 -5.52
C THR A 428 -14.65 30.86 -4.67
N ARG A 429 -15.60 30.36 -3.87
CA ARG A 429 -16.44 31.20 -3.02
C ARG A 429 -15.65 31.66 -1.81
N LYS A 430 -15.77 32.95 -1.48
CA LYS A 430 -15.04 33.58 -0.36
C LYS A 430 -15.33 32.90 0.96
N GLU A 431 -16.59 32.59 1.21
CA GLU A 431 -17.08 31.98 2.45
C GLU A 431 -16.52 30.56 2.61
N ASP A 432 -16.45 29.81 1.51
CA ASP A 432 -15.92 28.45 1.47
C ASP A 432 -14.40 28.42 1.62
N ILE A 433 -13.66 29.32 0.95
CA ILE A 433 -12.21 29.45 1.11
C ILE A 433 -11.84 29.77 2.56
N LYS A 434 -12.57 30.69 3.19
CA LYS A 434 -12.39 31.00 4.61
C LYS A 434 -12.64 29.80 5.50
N LYS A 435 -13.73 29.07 5.24
CA LYS A 435 -14.12 27.90 6.02
C LYS A 435 -13.06 26.80 6.00
N ILE A 436 -12.50 26.50 4.82
CA ILE A 436 -11.41 25.52 4.71
C ILE A 436 -10.06 26.08 5.15
N GLY A 437 -9.96 27.40 5.25
CA GLY A 437 -8.76 28.12 5.66
C GLY A 437 -8.15 27.53 6.92
N ASP A 438 -8.96 27.04 7.86
CA ASP A 438 -8.49 26.58 9.16
C ASP A 438 -7.98 25.13 9.19
N PHE A 439 -8.25 24.33 8.14
CA PHE A 439 -7.99 22.89 8.21
C PHE A 439 -7.63 22.21 6.89
N MET A 440 -7.53 22.93 5.76
CA MET A 440 -7.34 22.28 4.45
C MET A 440 -6.07 21.45 4.39
N PHE A 441 -4.93 21.95 4.86
CA PHE A 441 -3.66 21.24 4.86
C PHE A 441 -3.25 20.92 6.31
N LYS A 442 -2.68 19.74 6.53
CA LYS A 442 -2.28 19.29 7.87
C LYS A 442 -0.77 19.25 8.02
N HIS A 443 -0.10 18.61 7.06
CA HIS A 443 1.35 18.44 7.07
C HIS A 443 2.02 19.29 5.97
N ALA A 444 1.27 19.77 4.97
CA ALA A 444 1.76 20.74 3.99
C ALA A 444 1.74 22.20 4.52
N LEU A 445 2.47 22.48 5.60
CA LEU A 445 2.35 23.75 6.36
C LEU A 445 2.59 25.02 5.52
N THR A 446 3.52 25.01 4.57
CA THR A 446 3.73 26.17 3.69
C THR A 446 2.49 26.47 2.84
N ARG A 447 1.77 25.44 2.36
CA ARG A 447 0.51 25.61 1.63
C ARG A 447 -0.60 26.11 2.55
N GLN A 448 -0.59 25.68 3.81
CA GLN A 448 -1.48 26.17 4.86
C GLN A 448 -1.27 27.68 5.12
N ASP A 449 -0.02 28.13 5.16
CA ASP A 449 0.31 29.55 5.30
C ASP A 449 -0.11 30.37 4.07
N GLU A 450 0.11 29.84 2.87
CA GLU A 450 -0.37 30.45 1.61
C GLU A 450 -1.89 30.60 1.61
N LEU A 451 -2.62 29.59 2.09
CA LEU A 451 -4.07 29.61 2.22
C LEU A 451 -4.52 30.68 3.22
N GLN A 452 -3.89 30.74 4.38
CA GLN A 452 -4.16 31.76 5.39
C GLN A 452 -3.86 33.18 4.86
N ASN A 453 -2.79 33.34 4.09
CA ASN A 453 -2.47 34.58 3.40
C ASN A 453 -3.54 34.96 2.37
N LEU A 454 -4.05 33.98 1.60
CA LEU A 454 -5.17 34.20 0.69
C LEU A 454 -6.44 34.61 1.43
N CYS A 455 -6.77 33.99 2.57
CA CYS A 455 -7.89 34.38 3.42
C CYS A 455 -7.78 35.85 3.84
N LYS A 456 -6.62 36.28 4.34
CA LYS A 456 -6.35 37.68 4.71
C LYS A 456 -6.52 38.64 3.53
N ARG A 457 -6.03 38.27 2.33
CA ARG A 457 -6.22 39.05 1.10
C ARG A 457 -7.71 39.20 0.76
N ILE A 458 -8.47 38.11 0.83
CA ILE A 458 -9.91 38.08 0.55
C ILE A 458 -10.72 38.89 1.58
N GLU A 459 -10.22 39.06 2.79
CA GLU A 459 -10.83 39.92 3.81
C GLU A 459 -10.56 41.39 3.56
N ASN A 460 -9.33 41.72 3.18
CA ASN A 460 -8.85 43.09 3.06
C ASN A 460 -9.00 43.69 1.65
N VAL A 461 -9.86 43.13 0.80
CA VAL A 461 -10.06 43.61 -0.58
C VAL A 461 -10.42 45.09 -0.57
N ARG A 462 -9.53 45.92 -1.12
CA ARG A 462 -9.77 47.36 -1.20
C ARG A 462 -10.82 47.66 -2.26
N LYS A 463 -11.86 48.39 -1.84
CA LYS A 463 -12.90 48.95 -2.73
C LYS A 463 -12.60 50.40 -3.15
N THR A 464 -11.57 51.02 -2.56
CA THR A 464 -11.15 52.38 -2.89
C THR A 464 -10.59 52.48 -4.31
N PRO A 465 -10.55 53.68 -4.93
CA PRO A 465 -9.92 53.88 -6.22
C PRO A 465 -8.45 53.41 -6.26
N TYR A 466 -7.94 53.20 -7.47
CA TYR A 466 -6.54 52.86 -7.70
C TYR A 466 -5.65 54.09 -7.54
N PHE A 467 -4.59 53.98 -6.74
CA PHE A 467 -3.59 55.04 -6.62
C PHE A 467 -2.68 55.08 -7.85
N LYS A 468 -2.02 56.22 -8.10
CA LYS A 468 -1.18 56.40 -9.30
C LYS A 468 0.02 55.45 -9.27
N GLU A 469 0.61 55.28 -8.10
CA GLU A 469 1.76 54.41 -7.83
C GLU A 469 1.38 52.94 -8.05
N GLU A 470 0.20 52.54 -7.58
CA GLU A 470 -0.38 51.20 -7.79
C GLU A 470 -0.56 50.92 -9.29
N ILE A 471 -1.10 51.88 -10.04
CA ILE A 471 -1.30 51.76 -11.50
C ILE A 471 0.05 51.65 -12.22
N GLN A 472 1.01 52.49 -11.87
CA GLN A 472 2.35 52.48 -12.47
C GLN A 472 3.06 51.15 -12.23
N LEU A 473 3.00 50.63 -11.00
CA LEU A 473 3.55 49.32 -10.65
C LEU A 473 2.87 48.21 -11.47
N MET A 474 1.54 48.16 -11.49
CA MET A 474 0.77 47.19 -12.27
C MET A 474 1.17 47.20 -13.75
N ILE A 475 1.24 48.37 -14.38
CA ILE A 475 1.64 48.51 -15.80
C ILE A 475 3.07 48.00 -15.99
N SER A 476 4.01 48.37 -15.11
CA SER A 476 5.40 47.95 -15.20
C SER A 476 5.56 46.43 -15.12
N LEU A 477 4.82 45.77 -14.23
CA LEU A 477 4.85 44.31 -14.07
C LEU A 477 4.18 43.60 -15.24
N ARG A 478 3.07 44.15 -15.77
CA ARG A 478 2.45 43.59 -16.99
C ARG A 478 3.35 43.68 -18.21
N LYS A 479 4.11 44.76 -18.37
CA LYS A 479 5.12 44.90 -19.44
C LYS A 479 6.23 43.84 -19.34
N LYS A 480 6.50 43.33 -18.13
CA LYS A 480 7.43 42.20 -17.88
C LYS A 480 6.78 40.82 -18.04
N GLY A 481 5.52 40.74 -18.48
CA GLY A 481 4.78 39.48 -18.66
C GLY A 481 4.16 38.89 -17.40
N ILE A 482 4.28 39.54 -16.24
CA ILE A 482 3.79 39.00 -14.94
C ILE A 482 2.27 38.92 -14.92
N SER A 483 1.70 37.77 -14.55
CA SER A 483 0.25 37.54 -14.51
C SER A 483 -0.47 38.45 -13.49
N PHE A 484 -1.77 38.74 -13.71
CA PHE A 484 -2.55 39.56 -12.77
C PHE A 484 -2.67 38.92 -11.38
N GLY A 485 -2.65 37.59 -11.28
CA GLY A 485 -2.57 36.86 -10.01
C GLY A 485 -1.29 37.21 -9.24
N ARG A 486 -0.14 37.13 -9.92
CA ARG A 486 1.15 37.49 -9.29
C ARG A 486 1.27 38.99 -9.00
N ILE A 487 0.70 39.86 -9.83
CA ILE A 487 0.64 41.31 -9.53
C ILE A 487 -0.17 41.56 -8.25
N SER A 488 -1.31 40.89 -8.09
CA SER A 488 -2.12 40.98 -6.88
C SER A 488 -1.35 40.54 -5.63
N GLU A 489 -0.46 39.56 -5.75
CA GLU A 489 0.42 39.14 -4.65
C GLU A 489 1.50 40.16 -4.34
N VAL A 490 2.21 40.66 -5.35
CA VAL A 490 3.25 41.66 -5.15
C VAL A 490 2.69 42.91 -4.48
N LEU A 491 1.49 43.35 -4.89
CA LEU A 491 0.77 44.47 -4.25
C LEU A 491 0.45 44.19 -2.77
N TRP A 492 0.12 42.94 -2.43
CA TRP A 492 -0.15 42.55 -1.06
C TRP A 492 1.13 42.43 -0.24
N GLU A 493 2.13 41.70 -0.73
CA GLU A 493 3.41 41.43 -0.06
C GLU A 493 4.21 42.71 0.21
N GLN A 494 4.21 43.67 -0.73
CA GLN A 494 5.06 44.86 -0.64
C GLN A 494 4.34 46.10 -0.08
N HIS A 495 3.01 46.16 -0.22
CA HIS A 495 2.25 47.37 0.06
C HIS A 495 0.97 47.14 0.86
N GLU A 496 0.66 45.89 1.24
CA GLU A 496 -0.58 45.51 1.92
C GLU A 496 -1.84 46.00 1.15
N ILE A 497 -1.75 45.98 -0.18
CA ILE A 497 -2.84 46.36 -1.08
C ILE A 497 -3.46 45.10 -1.66
N SER A 498 -4.65 44.73 -1.18
CA SER A 498 -5.40 43.61 -1.73
C SER A 498 -6.33 44.04 -2.87
N ARG A 499 -6.05 43.55 -4.08
CA ARG A 499 -6.90 43.68 -5.28
C ARG A 499 -7.19 42.33 -5.90
N ARG A 500 -8.41 42.16 -6.42
CA ARG A 500 -8.76 40.96 -7.18
C ARG A 500 -8.00 40.95 -8.52
N PRO A 501 -7.43 39.81 -8.94
CA PRO A 501 -6.79 39.69 -10.26
C PRO A 501 -7.69 40.13 -11.42
N SER A 502 -8.99 39.80 -11.37
CA SER A 502 -9.96 40.26 -12.36
C SER A 502 -10.17 41.78 -12.35
N SER A 503 -10.15 42.42 -11.18
CA SER A 503 -10.26 43.88 -11.07
C SER A 503 -9.02 44.59 -11.62
N LEU A 504 -7.84 44.00 -11.45
CA LEU A 504 -6.59 44.48 -12.05
C LEU A 504 -6.65 44.36 -13.58
N ALA A 505 -7.13 43.22 -14.09
CA ALA A 505 -7.28 42.98 -15.52
C ALA A 505 -8.21 44.02 -16.17
N ILE A 506 -9.40 44.23 -15.61
CA ILE A 506 -10.36 45.24 -16.11
C ILE A 506 -9.73 46.63 -16.09
N ARG A 507 -9.07 47.00 -14.99
CA ARG A 507 -8.45 48.32 -14.86
C ARG A 507 -7.32 48.51 -15.87
N TYR A 508 -6.47 47.51 -16.06
CA TYR A 508 -5.39 47.55 -17.03
C TYR A 508 -5.92 47.69 -18.46
N SER A 509 -6.93 46.91 -18.84
CA SER A 509 -7.55 47.00 -20.17
C SER A 509 -8.08 48.41 -20.47
N ASN A 510 -8.75 49.04 -19.51
CA ASN A 510 -9.26 50.41 -19.65
C ASN A 510 -8.18 51.49 -19.74
N LEU A 511 -6.93 51.19 -19.37
CA LEU A 511 -5.80 52.13 -19.43
C LEU A 511 -5.02 52.03 -20.74
N ILE A 512 -5.13 50.90 -21.44
CA ILE A 512 -4.44 50.65 -22.71
C ILE A 512 -5.36 50.77 -23.93
N SER A 513 -6.68 50.78 -23.72
CA SER A 513 -7.69 51.23 -24.67
C SER A 513 -7.70 52.75 -24.74
#